data_AF-X1CA58-F1
#
_entry.id   AF-X1CA58-F1
#
_cell.length_a   1.000
_cell.length_b   1.000
_cell.length_c   1.000
_cell.angle_alpha   90.00
_cell.angle_beta   90.00
_cell.angle_gamma   90.00
#
_symmetry.space_group_name_H-M   'P 1'
#
loop_
_entity.id
_entity.type
_entity.pdbx_description
1 polymer ?
#
loop_
_entity_poly.entity_id
_entity_poly.type
_entity_poly.pdbx_seq_one_letter_code
_entity_poly.pdbx_strand_id
1 'polypeptide(L)'
;DFNGDGHIDIVIGNGVGVTNQLQINTGNGTFQIPIDLPGGNRETRSIVAVDVNGDGYIDLIIGNNNYANQLVLNNGGNDTNPFQDAVGLKVGAVLGMVVGVDDGDDVGGHASPNRIEVSEDPKSPPSAMITSS
;
A
#
# COMPACT_ATOMS: atom_id res chain seq x y z
N ASP A 1 -8.28 3.30 -10.11
CA ASP A 1 -8.55 2.20 -11.02
C ASP A 1 -7.83 0.98 -10.48
N PHE A 2 -8.48 0.26 -9.56
CA PHE A 2 -7.89 -0.89 -8.87
C PHE A 2 -8.07 -2.17 -9.68
N ASN A 3 -9.05 -2.22 -10.58
CA ASN A 3 -9.31 -3.36 -11.46
C ASN A 3 -8.76 -3.17 -12.89
N GLY A 4 -8.25 -1.98 -13.23
CA GLY A 4 -7.61 -1.69 -14.52
C GLY A 4 -8.59 -1.43 -15.66
N ASP A 5 -9.85 -1.09 -15.36
CA ASP A 5 -10.92 -0.93 -16.35
C ASP A 5 -11.00 0.48 -16.97
N GLY A 6 -10.15 1.41 -16.52
CA GLY A 6 -10.11 2.80 -16.95
C GLY A 6 -11.13 3.70 -16.23
N HIS A 7 -11.82 3.20 -15.21
CA HIS A 7 -12.75 3.95 -14.38
C HIS A 7 -12.16 4.21 -12.98
N ILE A 8 -12.46 5.40 -12.43
CA ILE A 8 -11.97 5.76 -11.09
C ILE A 8 -12.86 5.09 -10.04
N ASP A 9 -12.28 4.13 -9.34
CA ASP A 9 -12.84 3.46 -8.15
C ASP A 9 -12.65 4.25 -6.86
N ILE A 10 -13.33 3.82 -5.78
CA ILE A 10 -13.28 4.46 -4.46
C ILE A 10 -12.91 3.46 -3.38
N VAL A 11 -11.99 3.85 -2.49
CA VAL A 11 -11.71 3.14 -1.24
C VAL A 11 -12.17 3.99 -0.06
N ILE A 12 -12.85 3.35 0.89
CA ILE A 12 -13.39 3.95 2.10
C ILE A 12 -12.69 3.38 3.32
N GLY A 13 -11.99 4.24 4.04
CA GLY A 13 -11.46 3.96 5.38
C GLY A 13 -12.53 4.20 6.43
N ASN A 14 -12.76 3.20 7.28
CA ASN A 14 -13.81 3.21 8.29
C ASN A 14 -13.24 3.23 9.72
N GLY A 15 -14.13 3.54 10.67
CA GLY A 15 -13.82 3.57 12.11
C GLY A 15 -13.82 2.18 12.76
N VAL A 16 -13.55 2.15 14.07
CA VAL A 16 -13.53 0.91 14.87
C VAL A 16 -14.83 0.12 14.67
N GLY A 17 -14.69 -1.19 14.44
CA GLY A 17 -15.83 -2.09 14.34
C GLY A 17 -16.43 -2.22 12.94
N VAL A 18 -15.97 -1.44 11.96
CA VAL A 18 -16.41 -1.49 10.56
C VAL A 18 -15.22 -1.80 9.64
N THR A 19 -15.40 -2.69 8.67
CA THR A 19 -14.37 -3.05 7.69
C THR A 19 -14.19 -1.91 6.67
N ASN A 20 -12.96 -1.71 6.20
CA ASN A 20 -12.72 -0.81 5.05
C ASN A 20 -13.35 -1.39 3.78
N GLN A 21 -13.77 -0.54 2.85
CA GLN A 21 -14.52 -0.99 1.67
C GLN A 21 -13.93 -0.44 0.38
N LEU A 22 -14.00 -1.25 -0.67
CA LEU A 22 -13.75 -0.86 -2.06
C LEU A 22 -15.08 -0.80 -2.81
N GLN A 23 -15.25 0.25 -3.61
CA GLN A 23 -16.36 0.40 -4.54
C GLN A 23 -15.82 0.51 -5.96
N ILE A 24 -16.16 -0.48 -6.79
CA ILE A 24 -15.79 -0.51 -8.21
C ILE A 24 -16.77 0.33 -9.01
N ASN A 25 -16.26 1.26 -9.80
CA ASN A 25 -17.05 2.15 -10.64
C ASN A 25 -17.40 1.46 -11.97
N THR A 26 -18.68 1.43 -12.32
CA THR A 26 -19.14 0.79 -13.57
C THR A 26 -19.10 1.71 -14.79
N GLY A 27 -18.45 2.88 -14.69
CA GLY A 27 -18.21 3.81 -15.80
C GLY A 27 -19.40 4.69 -16.21
N ASN A 28 -20.58 4.43 -15.64
CA ASN A 28 -21.84 5.14 -15.92
C ASN A 28 -22.35 5.93 -14.70
N GLY A 29 -21.47 6.21 -13.73
CA GLY A 29 -21.81 6.91 -12.49
C GLY A 29 -22.47 6.02 -11.42
N THR A 30 -22.51 4.70 -11.63
CA THR A 30 -22.91 3.74 -10.60
C THR A 30 -21.71 2.94 -10.07
N PHE A 31 -21.89 2.34 -8.89
CA PHE A 31 -20.87 1.51 -8.25
C PHE A 31 -21.43 0.11 -8.00
N GLN A 32 -20.55 -0.89 -8.06
CA GLN A 32 -20.88 -2.26 -7.66
C GLN A 32 -21.20 -2.34 -6.16
N ILE A 33 -21.67 -3.52 -5.73
CA ILE A 33 -21.82 -3.82 -4.30
C ILE A 33 -20.45 -3.63 -3.62
N PRO A 34 -20.36 -2.91 -2.49
CA PRO A 34 -19.10 -2.70 -1.80
C PRO A 34 -18.42 -4.02 -1.45
N ILE A 35 -17.11 -4.05 -1.65
CA ILE A 35 -16.25 -5.18 -1.34
C ILE A 35 -15.53 -4.86 -0.03
N ASP A 36 -15.64 -5.75 0.95
CA ASP A 36 -14.90 -5.63 2.19
C ASP A 36 -13.42 -5.93 1.96
N LEU A 37 -12.56 -4.99 2.35
CA LEU A 37 -11.12 -5.14 2.24
C LEU A 37 -10.58 -6.07 3.34
N PRO A 38 -9.52 -6.83 3.06
CA PRO A 38 -8.90 -7.69 4.05
C PRO A 38 -8.30 -6.87 5.20
N GLY A 39 -8.15 -7.51 6.36
CA GLY A 39 -7.43 -6.93 7.49
C GLY A 39 -8.29 -6.42 8.65
N GLY A 40 -9.60 -6.47 8.49
CA GLY A 40 -10.59 -6.38 9.56
C GLY A 40 -10.94 -4.97 10.02
N ASN A 41 -11.57 -4.89 11.18
CA ASN A 41 -12.39 -3.75 11.60
C ASN A 41 -11.59 -2.77 12.47
N ARG A 42 -10.62 -2.08 11.87
CA ARG A 42 -9.67 -1.17 12.56
C ARG A 42 -10.05 0.30 12.36
N GLU A 43 -9.58 1.16 13.26
CA GLU A 43 -9.77 2.61 13.12
C GLU A 43 -8.82 3.19 12.07
N THR A 44 -9.29 3.30 10.83
CA THR A 44 -8.49 3.84 9.73
C THR A 44 -8.40 5.36 9.83
N ARG A 45 -7.18 5.90 9.70
CA ARG A 45 -6.89 7.34 9.70
C ARG A 45 -6.33 7.85 8.38
N SER A 46 -5.66 6.99 7.63
CA SER A 46 -5.09 7.33 6.34
C SER A 46 -5.08 6.13 5.42
N ILE A 47 -5.22 6.41 4.13
CA ILE A 47 -5.08 5.44 3.06
C ILE A 47 -4.22 6.08 1.98
N VAL A 48 -3.23 5.34 1.48
CA VAL A 48 -2.45 5.69 0.30
C VAL A 48 -2.63 4.58 -0.73
N ALA A 49 -2.87 4.96 -1.98
CA ALA A 49 -3.00 4.06 -3.10
C ALA A 49 -1.80 4.25 -4.04
N VAL A 50 -0.98 3.21 -4.19
CA VAL A 50 0.26 3.24 -4.98
C VAL A 50 0.65 1.81 -5.34
N ASP A 51 1.22 1.60 -6.53
CA ASP A 51 1.90 0.34 -6.87
C ASP A 51 3.21 0.26 -6.08
N VAL A 52 3.23 -0.53 -4.99
CA VAL A 52 4.39 -0.59 -4.09
C VAL A 52 5.38 -1.68 -4.48
N ASN A 53 4.93 -2.69 -5.24
CA ASN A 53 5.73 -3.86 -5.60
C ASN A 53 6.22 -3.81 -7.07
N GLY A 54 5.75 -2.85 -7.87
CA GLY A 54 6.11 -2.62 -9.26
C GLY A 54 5.45 -3.58 -10.24
N ASP A 55 4.33 -4.21 -9.89
CA ASP A 55 3.62 -5.17 -10.73
C ASP A 55 2.60 -4.54 -11.68
N GLY A 56 2.40 -3.22 -11.58
CA GLY A 56 1.46 -2.45 -12.39
C GLY A 56 0.04 -2.38 -11.82
N TYR A 57 -0.23 -3.01 -10.69
CA TYR A 57 -1.51 -2.94 -9.98
C TYR A 57 -1.40 -2.00 -8.77
N ILE A 58 -2.44 -1.20 -8.55
CA ILE A 58 -2.44 -0.26 -7.43
C ILE A 58 -2.71 -1.02 -6.12
N ASP A 59 -1.76 -0.95 -5.19
CA ASP A 59 -1.85 -1.48 -3.84
C ASP A 59 -2.43 -0.44 -2.85
N LEU A 60 -2.74 -0.89 -1.63
CA LEU A 60 -3.20 -0.02 -0.55
C LEU A 60 -2.30 -0.08 0.68
N ILE A 61 -1.91 1.09 1.16
CA ILE A 61 -1.29 1.30 2.46
C ILE A 61 -2.33 1.94 3.39
N ILE A 62 -2.64 1.29 4.49
CA ILE A 62 -3.68 1.70 5.44
C ILE A 62 -3.03 2.01 6.79
N GLY A 63 -3.13 3.28 7.20
CA GLY A 63 -2.71 3.76 8.51
C GLY A 63 -3.86 3.64 9.51
N ASN A 64 -3.61 2.96 10.62
CA ASN A 64 -4.62 2.74 11.66
C ASN A 64 -4.23 3.41 12.98
N ASN A 65 -5.21 3.92 13.71
CA ASN A 65 -5.00 4.45 15.05
C ASN A 65 -5.11 3.33 16.09
N ASN A 66 -4.12 3.20 16.97
CA ASN A 66 -4.06 2.15 18.01
C ASN A 66 -4.10 0.69 17.50
N TYR A 67 -3.96 0.47 16.19
CA TYR A 67 -3.81 -0.85 15.57
C TYR A 67 -2.60 -0.85 14.64
N ALA A 68 -2.12 -2.04 14.26
CA ALA A 68 -1.07 -2.14 13.27
C ALA A 68 -1.50 -1.54 11.92
N ASN A 69 -0.59 -0.84 11.27
CA ASN A 69 -0.74 -0.41 9.87
C ASN A 69 -0.73 -1.64 8.95
N GLN A 70 -1.24 -1.46 7.73
CA GLN A 70 -1.48 -2.55 6.80
C GLN A 70 -0.98 -2.18 5.43
N LEU A 71 -0.32 -3.14 4.78
CA LEU A 71 -0.15 -3.15 3.33
C LEU A 71 -1.08 -4.23 2.77
N VAL A 72 -1.90 -3.86 1.80
CA VAL A 72 -2.82 -4.75 1.08
C VAL A 72 -2.38 -4.76 -0.38
N LEU A 73 -1.81 -5.89 -0.79
CA LEU A 73 -1.31 -6.07 -2.14
C LEU A 73 -2.44 -6.43 -3.11
N ASN A 74 -2.48 -5.76 -4.25
CA ASN A 74 -3.34 -6.08 -5.38
C ASN A 74 -2.56 -6.96 -6.34
N ASN A 75 -2.79 -8.27 -6.31
CA ASN A 75 -2.03 -9.20 -7.17
C ASN A 75 -2.62 -9.33 -8.59
N GLY A 76 -3.39 -8.35 -9.04
CA GLY A 76 -4.16 -8.42 -10.27
C GLY A 76 -5.36 -9.33 -10.14
N GLY A 77 -6.50 -8.76 -9.73
CA GLY A 77 -7.78 -9.46 -9.79
C GLY A 77 -8.48 -9.33 -11.15
N ASN A 78 -9.61 -10.01 -11.28
CA ASN A 78 -10.57 -9.76 -12.35
C ASN A 78 -11.32 -8.44 -12.10
N ASP A 79 -12.02 -7.92 -13.12
CA ASP A 79 -12.78 -6.65 -13.15
C ASP A 79 -13.75 -6.42 -11.97
N THR A 80 -13.96 -7.43 -11.10
CA THR A 80 -14.94 -7.42 -10.02
C THR A 80 -14.36 -7.44 -8.62
N ASN A 81 -13.14 -7.96 -8.38
CA ASN A 81 -12.52 -7.87 -7.05
C ASN A 81 -10.98 -8.00 -7.09
N PRO A 82 -10.24 -6.87 -7.10
CA PRO A 82 -8.79 -6.84 -7.15
C PRO A 82 -8.08 -7.38 -5.90
N PHE A 83 -8.78 -7.50 -4.76
CA PHE A 83 -8.16 -7.85 -3.48
C PHE A 83 -8.57 -9.23 -2.93
N GLN A 84 -9.13 -10.14 -3.75
CA GLN A 84 -9.57 -11.46 -3.25
C GLN A 84 -8.46 -12.28 -2.61
N ASP A 85 -7.27 -12.25 -3.20
CA ASP A 85 -6.09 -12.98 -2.70
C ASP A 85 -5.11 -12.07 -1.95
N ALA A 86 -5.53 -10.84 -1.64
CA ALA A 86 -4.69 -9.86 -0.99
C ALA A 86 -4.43 -10.23 0.47
N VAL A 87 -3.15 -10.33 0.83
CA VAL A 87 -2.74 -10.55 2.22
C VAL A 87 -2.49 -9.20 2.87
N GLY A 88 -3.27 -8.88 3.91
CA GLY A 88 -3.01 -7.73 4.77
C GLY A 88 -1.74 -7.95 5.60
N LEU A 89 -0.62 -7.43 5.14
CA LEU A 89 0.65 -7.49 5.86
C LEU A 89 0.64 -6.50 7.02
N LYS A 90 0.81 -7.01 8.23
CA LYS A 90 0.99 -6.17 9.42
C LYS A 90 2.39 -5.60 9.39
N VAL A 91 2.52 -4.35 8.98
CA VAL A 91 3.77 -3.62 9.13
C VAL A 91 3.82 -3.13 10.57
N GLY A 92 4.81 -3.59 11.35
CA GLY A 92 4.97 -3.22 12.75
C GLY A 92 4.97 -1.69 12.94
N ALA A 93 4.45 -1.21 14.07
CA ALA A 93 4.11 0.20 14.32
C ALA A 93 5.18 1.19 13.82
N VAL A 94 4.99 1.71 12.61
CA VAL A 94 5.76 2.84 12.10
C VAL A 94 4.96 4.08 12.44
N LEU A 95 5.53 4.95 13.30
CA LEU A 95 4.90 6.22 13.71
C LEU A 95 4.77 7.25 12.56
N GLY A 96 5.28 6.91 11.37
CA GLY A 96 5.02 7.62 10.13
C GLY A 96 5.30 6.72 8.95
N MET A 97 4.32 6.49 8.08
CA MET A 97 4.57 6.01 6.73
C MET A 97 4.76 7.24 5.85
N VAL A 98 6.01 7.54 5.51
CA VAL A 98 6.33 8.55 4.49
C VAL A 98 6.43 7.82 3.17
N VAL A 99 5.47 8.05 2.28
CA VAL A 99 5.57 7.67 0.87
C VAL A 99 6.06 8.91 0.14
N GLY A 100 7.35 8.96 -0.18
CA GLY A 100 7.87 9.94 -1.14
C GLY A 100 7.54 9.46 -2.54
N VAL A 101 6.79 10.25 -3.31
CA VAL A 101 6.85 10.18 -4.77
C VAL A 101 7.95 11.14 -5.19
N ASP A 102 9.08 10.60 -5.63
CA ASP A 102 10.12 11.37 -6.31
C ASP A 102 9.90 11.16 -7.81
N ASP A 103 9.46 12.21 -8.51
CA ASP A 103 9.34 12.27 -9.97
C ASP A 103 10.68 12.64 -10.65
N GLY A 104 11.74 12.86 -9.86
CA GLY A 104 13.11 12.89 -10.33
C GLY A 104 13.52 14.16 -11.10
N ASP A 105 12.78 15.27 -11.00
CA ASP A 105 13.09 16.52 -11.72
C ASP A 105 13.64 17.66 -10.85
N ASP A 106 13.92 17.40 -9.56
CA ASP A 106 14.39 18.42 -8.62
C ASP A 106 15.89 18.80 -8.82
N VAL A 107 16.15 19.62 -9.84
CA VAL A 107 17.42 20.35 -10.01
C VAL A 107 17.45 21.61 -9.15
N GLY A 108 17.44 21.48 -7.81
CA GLY A 108 17.21 22.66 -6.99
C GLY A 108 17.46 22.63 -5.49
N GLY A 109 18.56 22.05 -5.02
CA GLY A 109 19.36 22.67 -3.93
C GLY A 109 18.81 22.76 -2.50
N HIS A 110 17.64 22.24 -2.14
CA HIS A 110 17.19 22.23 -0.74
C HIS A 110 16.36 20.99 -0.35
N ALA A 111 17.01 19.84 -0.31
CA ALA A 111 16.63 18.78 0.62
C ALA A 111 17.90 18.02 1.03
N SER A 112 18.30 18.14 2.29
CA SER A 112 19.21 17.16 2.87
C SER A 112 18.60 15.78 2.65
N PRO A 113 19.32 14.83 2.02
CA PRO A 113 18.75 13.53 1.74
C PRO A 113 18.46 12.83 3.06
N ASN A 114 17.18 12.65 3.39
CA ASN A 114 16.76 11.64 4.36
C ASN A 114 17.04 10.28 3.72
N ARG A 115 18.30 9.86 3.83
CA ARG A 115 18.80 8.56 3.41
C ARG A 115 18.03 7.48 4.17
N ILE A 116 17.41 6.56 3.42
CA ILE A 116 16.87 5.31 3.96
C ILE A 116 18.06 4.42 4.30
N GLU A 117 18.38 4.25 5.59
CA GLU A 117 19.25 3.16 6.03
C GLU A 117 18.38 1.99 6.44
N VAL A 118 18.38 0.93 5.63
CA VAL A 118 17.87 -0.37 6.05
C VAL A 118 18.88 -0.89 7.06
N SER A 119 18.55 -0.91 8.36
CA SER A 119 19.41 -1.55 9.35
C SER A 119 19.37 -3.05 9.09
N GLU A 120 20.42 -3.61 8.50
CA GLU A 120 20.62 -5.05 8.54
C GLU A 120 20.80 -5.47 10.01
N ASP A 121 20.13 -6.57 10.35
CA ASP A 121 20.11 -7.21 11.66
C ASP A 121 21.52 -7.22 12.33
N PRO A 122 21.70 -6.69 13.55
CA PRO A 122 23.00 -6.58 14.21
C PRO A 122 23.66 -7.93 14.58
N LYS A 123 23.15 -9.06 14.08
CA LYS A 123 23.68 -10.42 14.35
C LYS A 123 23.94 -11.30 13.13
N SER A 124 23.86 -10.79 11.89
CA SER A 124 24.38 -11.58 10.76
C SER A 124 25.90 -11.45 10.65
N PRO A 125 26.67 -12.56 10.63
CA PRO A 125 28.11 -12.49 10.37
C PRO A 125 28.35 -12.06 8.91
N PRO A 126 29.46 -11.37 8.62
CA PRO A 126 29.73 -10.86 7.28
C PRO A 126 29.86 -12.02 6.27
N SER A 127 29.02 -12.01 5.24
CA SER A 127 29.18 -12.88 4.07
C SER A 127 30.50 -12.53 3.37
N ALA A 128 31.39 -13.52 3.27
CA ALA A 128 32.69 -13.38 2.64
C ALA A 128 32.55 -12.98 1.15
N MET A 129 33.34 -11.99 0.72
CA MET A 129 33.52 -11.68 -0.69
C MET A 129 34.15 -12.87 -1.42
N ILE A 130 33.45 -13.43 -2.41
CA ILE A 130 34.08 -14.26 -3.44
C ILE A 130 34.36 -13.34 -4.62
N THR A 131 35.61 -12.91 -4.77
CA THR A 131 36.10 -12.31 -6.02
C THR A 131 36.54 -13.46 -6.93
N SER A 132 35.92 -13.60 -8.10
CA SER A 132 36.45 -14.45 -9.16
C SER A 132 37.69 -13.79 -9.77
N SER A 133 38.80 -14.51 -9.80
CA SER A 133 39.99 -14.24 -10.63
C SER A 133 39.88 -14.97 -11.96
#